data_AF-A0A7T0JKS4-F1
#
_entry.id   AF-A0A7T0JKS4-F1
#
_cell.length_a   1.000
_cell.length_b   1.000
_cell.length_c   1.000
_cell.angle_alpha   90.00
_cell.angle_beta   90.00
_cell.angle_gamma   90.00
#
_symmetry.space_group_name_H-M   'P 1'
#
loop_
_entity.id
_entity.type
_entity.pdbx_description
1 polymer ?
#
loop_
_entity_poly.entity_id
_entity_poly.type
_entity_poly.pdbx_seq_one_letter_code
_entity_poly.pdbx_strand_id
1 'polypeptide(L)'
;MNLLLKYLSSCWFLNDPTQLTPTKSFMWKNVTFYFISGCIVEGLIADPADGTLEVTGRTIMAFTTVALLLLLEKKWHFYSRLYTSIFVCENFIMTLAVGAEMLDLWMTMQHIENREEINIGAATFLVTWYIAIVSYIFRRFFAYPTSVSIIYAVGYFVMTYGIPMLLMDI
;
A
#
# COMPACT_ATOMS: atom_id res chain seq x y z
N MET A 1 9.91 13.29 -13.71
CA MET A 1 8.43 13.30 -13.58
C MET A 1 7.70 12.22 -14.40
N ASN A 2 8.17 11.81 -15.58
CA ASN A 2 7.50 10.75 -16.37
C ASN A 2 7.44 9.37 -15.69
N LEU A 3 8.40 9.00 -14.85
CA LEU A 3 8.42 7.67 -14.22
C LEU A 3 7.32 7.52 -13.16
N LEU A 4 7.18 8.52 -12.28
CA LEU A 4 6.19 8.52 -11.20
C LEU A 4 4.76 8.51 -11.73
N LEU A 5 4.46 9.32 -12.76
CA LEU A 5 3.16 9.28 -13.46
C LEU A 5 2.88 7.93 -14.12
N LYS A 6 3.89 7.24 -14.68
CA LYS A 6 3.73 5.90 -15.24
C LYS A 6 3.49 4.83 -14.17
N TYR A 7 4.07 4.98 -12.97
CA TYR A 7 3.77 4.11 -11.84
C TYR A 7 2.36 4.38 -11.30
N LEU A 8 1.95 5.65 -11.15
CA LEU A 8 0.59 6.03 -10.76
C LEU A 8 -0.47 5.50 -11.72
N SER A 9 -0.23 5.58 -13.03
CA SER A 9 -1.15 4.99 -14.00
C SER A 9 -1.19 3.46 -13.94
N SER A 10 -0.15 2.80 -13.39
CA SER A 10 -0.20 1.36 -13.10
C SER A 10 -1.15 1.05 -11.94
N CYS A 11 -1.34 1.98 -11.00
CA CYS A 11 -2.36 1.87 -9.94
C CYS A 11 -3.80 2.02 -10.47
N TRP A 12 -3.95 2.55 -11.69
CA TRP A 12 -5.21 2.58 -12.45
C TRP A 12 -5.31 1.46 -13.50
N PHE A 13 -4.46 0.45 -13.43
CA PHE A 13 -4.42 -0.69 -14.37
C PHE A 13 -4.09 -0.32 -15.83
N LEU A 14 -3.63 0.92 -16.09
CA LEU A 14 -3.42 1.43 -17.45
C LEU A 14 -2.08 1.01 -18.06
N ASN A 15 -1.05 0.86 -17.23
CA ASN A 15 0.31 0.50 -17.67
C ASN A 15 0.75 -0.87 -17.14
N ASP A 16 1.69 -1.49 -17.86
CA ASP A 16 2.33 -2.73 -17.42
C ASP A 16 3.48 -2.42 -16.45
N PRO A 17 3.40 -2.82 -15.18
CA PRO A 17 4.41 -2.49 -14.18
C PRO A 17 5.74 -3.23 -14.40
N THR A 18 5.77 -4.30 -15.21
CA THR A 18 6.98 -5.09 -15.48
C THR A 18 7.99 -4.37 -16.38
N GLN A 19 7.50 -3.43 -17.20
CA GLN A 19 8.30 -2.63 -18.13
C GLN A 19 8.96 -1.43 -17.46
N LEU A 20 8.57 -1.10 -16.22
CA LEU A 20 9.11 0.03 -15.48
C LEU A 20 10.40 -0.39 -14.76
N THR A 21 11.50 0.27 -15.09
CA THR A 21 12.81 0.04 -14.47
C THR A 21 13.14 1.22 -13.53
N PRO A 22 12.96 1.07 -12.21
CA PRO A 22 13.31 2.13 -11.27
C PRO A 22 14.83 2.18 -11.07
N THR A 23 15.37 3.38 -10.93
CA THR A 23 16.74 3.56 -10.44
C THR A 23 16.77 3.29 -8.94
N LYS A 24 17.91 2.79 -8.40
CA LYS A 24 18.06 2.53 -6.96
C LYS A 24 17.77 3.77 -6.10
N SER A 25 18.13 4.95 -6.59
CA SER A 25 17.83 6.23 -5.92
C SER A 25 16.32 6.52 -5.86
N PHE A 26 15.56 6.20 -6.92
CA PHE A 26 14.12 6.38 -6.93
C PHE A 26 13.41 5.44 -5.95
N MET A 27 13.85 4.18 -5.89
CA MET A 27 13.34 3.20 -4.93
C MET A 27 13.51 3.71 -3.49
N TRP A 28 14.73 4.06 -3.09
CA TRP A 28 14.98 4.56 -1.72
C TRP A 28 14.23 5.84 -1.39
N LYS A 29 14.13 6.79 -2.32
CA LYS A 29 13.32 8.00 -2.12
C LYS A 29 11.85 7.68 -1.87
N ASN A 30 11.30 6.67 -2.55
CA ASN A 30 9.91 6.26 -2.36
C ASN A 30 9.68 5.59 -0.99
N VAL A 31 10.65 4.80 -0.52
CA VAL A 31 10.62 4.19 0.82
C VAL A 31 10.74 5.25 1.90
N THR A 32 11.70 6.16 1.76
CA THR A 32 11.88 7.26 2.71
C THR A 32 10.65 8.16 2.72
N PHE A 33 10.04 8.44 1.57
CA PHE A 33 8.78 9.18 1.50
C PHE A 33 7.67 8.43 2.24
N TYR A 34 7.46 7.14 1.94
CA TYR A 34 6.46 6.31 2.60
C TYR A 34 6.63 6.29 4.12
N PHE A 35 7.86 6.07 4.58
CA PHE A 35 8.17 5.97 6.00
C PHE A 35 7.93 7.31 6.72
N ILE A 36 8.44 8.41 6.17
CA ILE A 36 8.25 9.74 6.77
C ILE A 36 6.77 10.13 6.75
N SER A 37 6.08 9.93 5.61
CA SER A 37 4.66 10.27 5.51
C SER A 37 3.81 9.41 6.45
N GLY A 38 4.11 8.12 6.55
CA GLY A 38 3.43 7.21 7.46
C GLY A 38 3.61 7.64 8.91
N CYS A 39 4.84 7.90 9.35
CA CYS A 39 5.11 8.32 10.74
C CYS A 39 4.43 9.65 11.08
N ILE A 40 4.32 10.58 10.13
CA ILE A 40 3.60 11.84 10.35
C ILE A 40 2.10 11.59 10.49
N VAL A 41 1.51 10.78 9.61
CA VAL A 41 0.06 10.51 9.61
C VAL A 41 -0.34 9.70 10.84
N GLU A 42 0.32 8.58 11.09
CA GLU A 42 0.00 7.73 12.24
C GLU A 42 0.34 8.42 13.57
N GLY A 43 1.39 9.25 13.60
CA GLY A 43 1.69 10.09 14.77
C GLY A 43 0.73 11.27 14.97
N LEU A 44 -0.14 11.58 14.00
CA LEU A 44 -1.25 12.53 14.16
C LEU A 44 -2.53 11.84 14.64
N ILE A 45 -2.68 10.54 14.37
CA ILE A 45 -3.86 9.75 14.73
C ILE A 45 -3.69 9.11 16.12
N ALA A 46 -2.50 8.60 16.41
CA ALA A 46 -2.14 7.91 17.66
C ALA A 46 -0.92 8.56 18.33
N ASP A 47 -0.50 8.00 19.47
CA ASP A 47 0.74 8.43 20.11
C ASP A 47 1.92 8.26 19.12
N PRO A 48 2.83 9.25 19.01
CA PRO A 48 3.90 9.22 18.01
C PRO A 48 4.80 7.97 18.09
N ALA A 49 4.91 7.38 19.27
CA ALA A 49 5.66 6.14 19.50
C ALA A 49 4.96 4.93 18.84
N ASP A 50 3.66 4.79 19.04
CA ASP A 50 2.87 3.68 18.49
C ASP A 50 2.71 3.82 16.97
N GLY A 51 2.44 5.03 16.48
CA GLY A 51 2.36 5.29 15.04
C GLY A 51 3.68 5.02 14.31
N THR A 52 4.83 5.35 14.92
CA THR A 52 6.15 5.03 14.34
C THR A 52 6.42 3.53 14.33
N LEU A 53 6.04 2.81 15.40
CA LEU A 53 6.15 1.36 15.46
C LEU A 53 5.30 0.70 14.38
N GLU A 54 4.11 1.23 14.11
CA GLU A 54 3.19 0.66 13.14
C GLU A 54 3.73 0.77 11.73
N VAL A 55 4.17 1.96 11.36
CA VAL A 55 4.76 2.22 10.04
C VAL A 55 6.03 1.40 9.85
N THR A 56 6.84 1.27 10.90
CA THR A 56 8.05 0.42 10.87
C THR A 56 7.70 -1.05 10.67
N GLY A 57 6.72 -1.56 11.42
CA GLY A 57 6.23 -2.94 11.30
C GLY A 57 5.68 -3.25 9.91
N ARG A 58 4.77 -2.41 9.40
CA ARG A 58 4.22 -2.51 8.04
C ARG A 58 5.32 -2.50 6.98
N THR A 59 6.29 -1.59 7.11
CA THR A 59 7.43 -1.50 6.18
C THR A 59 8.26 -2.79 6.16
N ILE A 60 8.66 -3.30 7.34
CA ILE A 60 9.46 -4.53 7.46
C ILE A 60 8.69 -5.74 6.91
N MET A 61 7.41 -5.87 7.25
CA MET A 61 6.56 -6.96 6.78
C MET A 61 6.36 -6.90 5.26
N ALA A 62 6.16 -5.71 4.69
CA ALA A 62 6.04 -5.55 3.25
C ALA A 62 7.33 -5.97 2.52
N PHE A 63 8.48 -5.51 3.01
CA PHE A 63 9.79 -5.87 2.44
C PHE A 63 10.06 -7.37 2.51
N THR A 64 9.87 -7.96 3.70
CA THR A 64 10.14 -9.39 3.93
C THR A 64 9.19 -10.27 3.11
N THR A 65 7.90 -9.93 3.04
CA THR A 65 6.92 -10.69 2.26
C THR A 65 7.23 -10.65 0.76
N VAL A 66 7.54 -9.48 0.21
CA VAL A 66 7.94 -9.34 -1.21
C VAL A 66 9.25 -10.06 -1.50
N ALA A 67 10.23 -9.98 -0.59
CA ALA A 67 11.50 -10.70 -0.71
C ALA A 67 11.29 -12.22 -0.71
N LEU A 68 10.52 -12.76 0.24
CA LEU A 68 10.21 -14.19 0.33
C LEU A 68 9.49 -14.68 -0.92
N LEU A 69 8.47 -13.96 -1.39
CA LEU A 69 7.70 -14.35 -2.57
C LEU A 69 8.59 -14.41 -3.83
N LEU A 70 9.51 -13.45 -4.00
CA LEU A 70 10.46 -13.47 -5.12
C LEU A 70 11.55 -14.53 -5.02
N LEU A 71 11.96 -14.91 -3.80
CA LEU A 71 12.89 -16.01 -3.57
C LEU A 71 12.24 -17.35 -3.93
N LEU A 72 10.99 -17.57 -3.52
CA LEU A 72 10.24 -18.79 -3.85
C LEU A 72 10.06 -18.94 -5.37
N GLU A 73 9.80 -17.83 -6.06
CA GLU A 73 9.62 -17.79 -7.51
C GLU A 73 10.94 -17.72 -8.30
N LYS A 74 12.10 -17.72 -7.63
CA LYS A 74 13.44 -17.60 -8.23
C LYS A 74 13.60 -16.39 -9.16
N LYS A 75 12.83 -15.32 -8.94
CA LYS A 75 12.76 -14.11 -9.78
C LYS A 75 13.41 -12.88 -9.13
N TRP A 76 14.51 -13.08 -8.38
CA TRP A 76 15.17 -12.03 -7.58
C TRP A 76 15.52 -10.76 -8.37
N HIS A 77 15.83 -10.88 -9.66
CA HIS A 77 16.14 -9.74 -10.55
C HIS A 77 15.00 -8.70 -10.65
N PHE A 78 13.76 -9.09 -10.37
CA PHE A 78 12.59 -8.20 -10.41
C PHE A 78 12.31 -7.48 -9.08
N TYR A 79 13.11 -7.72 -8.03
CA TYR A 79 12.87 -7.19 -6.69
C TYR A 79 12.65 -5.68 -6.66
N SER A 80 13.58 -4.90 -7.21
CA SER A 80 13.46 -3.43 -7.20
C SER A 80 12.24 -2.93 -7.97
N ARG A 81 11.82 -3.63 -9.03
CA ARG A 81 10.67 -3.25 -9.86
C ARG A 81 9.36 -3.53 -9.13
N LEU A 82 9.18 -4.77 -8.69
CA LEU A 82 7.98 -5.21 -7.97
C LEU A 82 7.76 -4.37 -6.72
N TYR A 83 8.81 -4.21 -5.92
CA TYR A 83 8.79 -3.43 -4.70
C TYR A 83 8.41 -1.97 -4.95
N THR A 84 9.03 -1.31 -5.94
CA THR A 84 8.71 0.08 -6.27
C THR A 84 7.27 0.23 -6.77
N SER A 85 6.78 -0.71 -7.60
CA SER A 85 5.39 -0.68 -8.07
C SER A 85 4.38 -0.72 -6.94
N ILE A 86 4.58 -1.62 -5.97
CA ILE A 86 3.68 -1.76 -4.82
C ILE A 86 3.73 -0.50 -3.96
N PHE A 87 4.92 -0.06 -3.53
CA PHE A 87 5.06 1.10 -2.64
C PHE A 87 4.58 2.42 -3.26
N VAL A 88 4.73 2.63 -4.58
CA VAL A 88 4.17 3.84 -5.21
C VAL A 88 2.64 3.82 -5.16
N CYS A 89 2.01 2.67 -5.43
CA CYS A 89 0.57 2.54 -5.33
C CYS A 89 0.07 2.61 -3.89
N GLU A 90 0.86 2.10 -2.95
CA GLU A 90 0.58 2.22 -1.53
C GLU A 90 0.62 3.67 -1.05
N ASN A 91 1.65 4.43 -1.42
CA ASN A 91 1.73 5.87 -1.16
C ASN A 91 0.51 6.63 -1.72
N PHE A 92 0.06 6.23 -2.92
CA PHE A 92 -1.13 6.83 -3.53
C PHE A 92 -2.41 6.52 -2.74
N ILE A 93 -2.64 5.26 -2.37
CA ILE A 93 -3.80 4.86 -1.56
C ILE A 93 -3.74 5.51 -0.16
N MET A 94 -2.57 5.56 0.47
CA MET A 94 -2.38 6.22 1.77
C MET A 94 -2.74 7.71 1.70
N THR A 95 -2.35 8.40 0.63
CA THR A 95 -2.74 9.81 0.43
C THR A 95 -4.26 9.97 0.31
N LEU A 96 -4.94 9.04 -0.35
CA LEU A 96 -6.40 9.04 -0.44
C LEU A 96 -7.06 8.72 0.92
N ALA A 97 -6.48 7.80 1.70
CA ALA A 97 -6.95 7.47 3.04
C ALA A 97 -6.88 8.69 3.99
N VAL A 98 -5.77 9.44 3.98
CA VAL A 98 -5.67 10.72 4.72
C VAL A 98 -6.77 11.70 4.30
N GLY A 99 -7.08 11.78 3.00
CA GLY A 99 -8.18 12.60 2.51
C GLY A 99 -9.55 12.13 3.00
N ALA A 100 -9.77 10.81 3.12
CA ALA A 100 -10.98 10.24 3.68
C ALA A 100 -11.14 10.57 5.17
N GLU A 101 -10.07 10.47 5.97
CA GLU A 101 -10.07 10.87 7.38
C GLU A 101 -10.32 12.38 7.56
N MET A 102 -9.75 13.22 6.71
CA MET A 102 -10.04 14.66 6.71
C MET A 102 -11.51 14.96 6.38
N LEU A 103 -12.09 14.22 5.44
CA LEU A 103 -13.52 14.30 5.13
C LEU A 103 -14.34 13.90 6.36
N ASP A 104 -13.96 12.83 7.05
CA ASP A 104 -14.62 12.33 8.25
C ASP A 104 -14.62 13.37 9.40
N LEU A 105 -13.47 14.02 9.64
CA LEU A 105 -13.37 15.14 10.58
C LEU A 105 -14.27 16.31 10.18
N TRP A 106 -14.34 16.64 8.90
CA TRP A 106 -15.21 17.71 8.40
C TRP A 106 -16.69 17.38 8.56
N MET A 107 -17.11 16.15 8.24
CA MET A 107 -18.47 15.65 8.46
C MET A 107 -18.84 15.64 9.94
N THR A 108 -17.88 15.34 10.82
CA THR A 108 -18.04 15.40 12.28
C THR A 108 -18.33 16.84 12.74
N MET A 109 -17.60 17.82 12.22
CA MET A 109 -17.87 19.23 12.52
C MET A 109 -19.25 19.68 12.03
N GLN A 110 -19.71 19.16 10.88
CA GLN A 110 -21.01 19.48 10.27
C GLN A 110 -22.20 18.66 10.82
N HIS A 111 -21.97 17.70 11.74
CA HIS A 111 -23.01 16.84 12.34
C HIS A 111 -23.89 16.10 11.33
N ILE A 112 -23.28 15.50 10.30
CA ILE A 112 -24.00 14.72 9.29
C ILE A 112 -24.36 13.33 9.86
N GLU A 113 -25.64 12.96 9.86
CA GLU A 113 -26.13 11.67 10.41
C GLU A 113 -25.54 10.43 9.70
N ASN A 114 -25.29 10.50 8.39
CA ASN A 114 -24.79 9.37 7.60
C ASN A 114 -23.25 9.23 7.58
N ARG A 115 -22.54 9.86 8.54
CA ARG A 115 -21.06 9.86 8.59
C ARG A 115 -20.47 8.45 8.59
N GLU A 116 -20.98 7.58 9.46
CA GLU A 116 -20.42 6.24 9.66
C GLU A 116 -20.50 5.38 8.39
N GLU A 117 -21.64 5.41 7.70
CA GLU A 117 -21.83 4.67 6.45
C GLU A 117 -20.88 5.16 5.34
N ILE A 118 -20.68 6.47 5.25
CA ILE A 118 -19.77 7.07 4.25
C ILE A 118 -18.32 6.68 4.56
N ASN A 119 -17.90 6.74 5.84
CA ASN A 119 -16.53 6.41 6.21
C ASN A 119 -16.24 4.91 6.00
N ILE A 120 -17.13 4.02 6.46
CA ILE A 120 -17.02 2.57 6.24
C ILE A 120 -17.00 2.24 4.74
N GLY A 121 -17.85 2.91 3.95
CA GLY A 121 -17.88 2.76 2.49
C GLY A 121 -16.56 3.18 1.83
N ALA A 122 -16.01 4.33 2.23
CA ALA A 122 -14.74 4.83 1.73
C ALA A 122 -13.57 3.89 2.09
N ALA A 123 -13.48 3.45 3.34
CA ALA A 123 -12.46 2.51 3.80
C ALA A 123 -12.53 1.18 3.04
N THR A 124 -13.73 0.61 2.91
CA THR A 124 -13.95 -0.67 2.18
C THR A 124 -13.56 -0.54 0.71
N PHE A 125 -13.91 0.58 0.08
CA PHE A 125 -13.53 0.86 -1.30
C PHE A 125 -12.01 0.95 -1.47
N LEU A 126 -11.31 1.68 -0.60
CA LEU A 126 -9.86 1.83 -0.66
C LEU A 126 -9.14 0.50 -0.47
N VAL A 127 -9.57 -0.33 0.49
CA VAL A 127 -9.01 -1.68 0.73
C VAL A 127 -9.24 -2.58 -0.48
N THR A 128 -10.47 -2.61 -1.02
CA THR A 128 -10.80 -3.43 -2.19
C THR A 128 -9.99 -3.00 -3.41
N TRP A 129 -9.82 -1.70 -3.61
CA TRP A 129 -9.03 -1.15 -4.69
C TRP A 129 -7.54 -1.48 -4.53
N TYR A 130 -6.99 -1.39 -3.32
CA TYR A 130 -5.62 -1.79 -3.03
C TYR A 130 -5.38 -3.27 -3.36
N ILE A 131 -6.26 -4.17 -2.93
CA ILE A 131 -6.17 -5.61 -3.24
C ILE A 131 -6.21 -5.83 -4.75
N ALA A 132 -7.09 -5.11 -5.47
CA ALA A 132 -7.17 -5.19 -6.92
C ALA A 132 -5.84 -4.75 -7.58
N ILE A 133 -5.24 -3.64 -7.13
CA ILE A 133 -3.96 -3.14 -7.64
C ILE A 133 -2.83 -4.16 -7.41
N VAL A 134 -2.68 -4.65 -6.18
CA VAL A 134 -1.63 -5.63 -5.85
C VAL A 134 -1.82 -6.93 -6.63
N SER A 135 -3.06 -7.41 -6.75
CA SER A 135 -3.39 -8.59 -7.55
C SER A 135 -3.01 -8.40 -9.02
N TYR A 136 -3.29 -7.23 -9.60
CA TYR A 136 -2.86 -6.91 -10.95
C TYR A 136 -1.34 -6.90 -11.11
N ILE A 137 -0.61 -6.32 -10.15
CA ILE A 137 0.85 -6.30 -10.15
C ILE A 137 1.39 -7.74 -10.10
N PHE A 138 0.92 -8.57 -9.16
CA PHE A 138 1.36 -9.97 -9.07
C PHE A 138 1.03 -10.78 -10.31
N ARG A 139 -0.16 -10.58 -10.89
CA ARG A 139 -0.55 -11.20 -12.16
C ARG A 139 0.46 -10.88 -13.26
N ARG A 140 0.88 -9.62 -13.39
CA ARG A 140 1.82 -9.19 -14.44
C ARG A 140 3.25 -9.70 -14.21
N PHE A 141 3.75 -9.67 -12.97
CA PHE A 141 5.13 -10.11 -12.67
C PHE A 141 5.32 -11.63 -12.67
N PHE A 142 4.32 -12.36 -12.15
CA PHE A 142 4.42 -13.81 -12.00
C PHE A 142 3.71 -14.60 -13.10
N ALA A 143 2.95 -13.92 -13.98
CA ALA A 143 2.11 -14.54 -15.00
C ALA A 143 1.08 -15.52 -14.42
N TYR A 144 0.67 -15.30 -13.17
CA TYR A 144 -0.32 -16.12 -12.49
C TYR A 144 -1.74 -15.94 -13.08
N PRO A 145 -2.62 -16.95 -12.95
CA PRO A 145 -4.04 -16.76 -13.18
C PRO A 145 -4.62 -15.80 -12.13
N THR A 146 -5.67 -15.06 -12.50
CA THR A 146 -6.28 -14.02 -11.65
C THR A 146 -6.65 -14.51 -10.26
N SER A 147 -7.15 -15.74 -10.12
CA SER A 147 -7.52 -16.33 -8.82
C SER A 147 -6.32 -16.42 -7.86
N VAL A 148 -5.19 -16.92 -8.36
CA VAL A 148 -3.96 -17.07 -7.56
C VAL A 148 -3.39 -15.70 -7.18
N SER A 149 -3.42 -14.73 -8.11
CA SER A 149 -2.99 -13.36 -7.81
C SER A 149 -3.81 -12.69 -6.72
N ILE A 150 -5.14 -12.92 -6.69
CA ILE A 150 -6.00 -12.39 -5.63
C ILE A 150 -5.64 -13.01 -4.28
N ILE A 151 -5.43 -14.34 -4.23
CA ILE A 151 -5.04 -15.03 -2.99
C ILE A 151 -3.73 -14.46 -2.43
N TYR A 152 -2.72 -14.28 -3.28
CA TYR A 152 -1.46 -13.67 -2.86
C TYR A 152 -1.62 -12.20 -2.46
N ALA A 153 -2.45 -11.42 -3.14
CA ALA A 153 -2.71 -10.02 -2.79
C ALA A 153 -3.41 -9.89 -1.43
N VAL A 154 -4.40 -10.74 -1.15
CA VAL A 154 -5.08 -10.80 0.16
C VAL A 154 -4.08 -11.25 1.24
N GLY A 155 -3.29 -12.29 0.98
CA GLY A 155 -2.27 -12.76 1.92
C GLY A 155 -1.22 -11.68 2.22
N TYR A 156 -0.78 -10.95 1.20
CA TYR A 156 0.12 -9.81 1.34
C TYR A 156 -0.52 -8.68 2.17
N PHE A 157 -1.79 -8.36 1.93
CA PHE A 157 -2.52 -7.35 2.71
C PHE A 157 -2.63 -7.76 4.19
N VAL A 158 -3.00 -9.00 4.48
CA VAL A 158 -3.10 -9.51 5.86
C VAL A 158 -1.74 -9.52 6.55
N MET A 159 -0.67 -9.93 5.89
CA MET A 159 0.66 -9.89 6.48
C MET A 159 1.17 -8.47 6.72
N THR A 160 0.85 -7.54 5.82
CA THR A 160 1.37 -6.18 5.88
C THR A 160 0.58 -5.28 6.81
N TYR A 161 -0.75 -5.41 6.86
CA TYR A 161 -1.62 -4.55 7.67
C TYR A 161 -2.29 -5.30 8.82
N GLY A 162 -2.77 -6.52 8.57
CA GLY A 162 -3.49 -7.31 9.57
C GLY A 162 -2.61 -7.70 10.76
N ILE A 163 -1.41 -8.22 10.51
CA ILE A 163 -0.50 -8.65 11.58
C ILE A 163 -0.03 -7.47 12.44
N PRO A 164 0.44 -6.34 11.90
CA PRO A 164 0.83 -5.19 12.73
C PRO A 164 -0.32 -4.64 13.57
N MET A 165 -1.54 -4.51 13.01
CA MET A 165 -2.71 -4.09 13.79
C MET A 165 -3.00 -5.05 14.95
N LEU A 166 -3.00 -6.36 14.69
CA LEU A 166 -3.22 -7.37 15.73
C LEU A 166 -2.16 -7.35 16.83
N LEU A 167 -0.92 -6.94 16.53
CA LEU A 167 0.15 -6.85 17.53
C LEU A 167 0.07 -5.58 18.38
N MET A 168 -0.65 -4.55 17.93
CA MET A 168 -0.79 -3.28 18.64
C MET A 168 -2.03 -3.21 19.52
N ASP A 169 -3.06 -4.02 19.20
CA ASP A 169 -4.26 -4.16 20.01
C ASP A 169 -4.10 -5.13 21.21
N ILE A 170 -2.91 -5.71 21.43
CA ILE A 170 -2.58 -6.64 22.54
C ILE A 170 -1.79 -5.92 23.63
#